data_AF-A0AAV2QLB9-F1
#
_entry.id   AF-A0AAV2QLB9-F1
#
_cell.length_a   1.000
_cell.length_b   1.000
_cell.length_c   1.000
_cell.angle_alpha   90.00
_cell.angle_beta   90.00
_cell.angle_gamma   90.00
#
_symmetry.space_group_name_H-M   'P 1'
#
loop_
_entity.id
_entity.type
_entity.pdbx_description
1 polymer ?
#
loop_
_entity_poly.entity_id
_entity_poly.type
_entity_poly.pdbx_seq_one_letter_code
_entity_poly.pdbx_strand_id
1 'polypeptide(L)'
;ESDQDIYELIYSEPKSNSADKSRPITLIMGKEDSETLGEFIHVIQEEISNIQEDGLCIVIGDRVINLQIEIKITMTDGKTKTLMIGRGGAYCIVRDSSREDGNNAQDYSDGFPMQGIFIPELWNMFMFSRRKWENTLKNTL
;
A
#
# COMPACT_ATOMS: atom_id res chain seq x y z
N GLU A 1 -8.29 -29.93 8.44
CA GLU A 1 -6.84 -29.65 8.35
C GLU A 1 -6.68 -28.52 7.36
N SER A 2 -6.10 -27.40 7.77
CA SER A 2 -5.89 -26.25 6.88
C SER A 2 -4.60 -26.49 6.11
N ASP A 3 -4.71 -26.70 4.80
CA ASP A 3 -3.58 -26.64 3.88
C ASP A 3 -2.88 -25.30 4.08
N GLN A 4 -1.71 -25.31 4.71
CA GLN A 4 -0.81 -24.17 4.70
C GLN A 4 -0.15 -24.16 3.34
N ASP A 5 -0.54 -23.22 2.48
CA ASP A 5 0.16 -22.96 1.23
C ASP A 5 1.65 -22.70 1.53
N ILE A 6 2.50 -23.65 1.14
CA ILE A 6 3.95 -23.54 1.30
C ILE A 6 4.46 -22.72 0.14
N TYR A 7 4.62 -21.41 0.35
CA TYR A 7 5.23 -20.51 -0.62
C TYR A 7 6.76 -20.54 -0.49
N GLU A 8 7.45 -20.74 -1.61
CA GLU A 8 8.90 -20.58 -1.72
C GLU A 8 9.26 -19.19 -2.25
N LEU A 9 10.18 -18.49 -1.58
CA LEU A 9 10.68 -17.20 -2.05
C LEU A 9 11.71 -17.41 -3.16
N ILE A 10 11.29 -17.17 -4.41
CA ILE A 10 12.18 -17.29 -5.58
C ILE A 10 13.03 -16.02 -5.77
N TYR A 11 12.46 -14.84 -5.49
CA TYR A 11 13.14 -13.56 -5.69
C TYR A 11 12.66 -12.48 -4.72
N SER A 12 13.58 -11.64 -4.27
CA SER A 12 13.29 -10.41 -3.52
C SER A 12 14.22 -9.29 -4.00
N GLU A 13 13.66 -8.09 -4.24
CA GLU A 13 14.44 -6.94 -4.70
C GLU A 13 15.29 -6.37 -3.55
N PRO A 14 16.64 -6.41 -3.63
CA PRO A 14 17.51 -5.95 -2.55
C PRO A 14 17.49 -4.43 -2.33
N LYS A 15 17.17 -3.64 -3.36
CA LYS A 15 17.17 -2.17 -3.30
C LYS A 15 15.83 -1.60 -3.78
N SER A 16 14.75 -1.93 -3.07
CA SER A 16 13.38 -1.55 -3.43
C SER A 16 13.15 -0.06 -3.63
N ASN A 17 13.92 0.80 -2.95
CA ASN A 17 13.78 2.25 -2.99
C ASN A 17 14.78 2.92 -3.96
N SER A 18 15.53 2.14 -4.76
CA SER A 18 16.44 2.71 -5.76
C SER A 18 15.65 3.24 -6.96
N ALA A 19 16.12 4.36 -7.52
CA ALA A 19 15.59 4.92 -8.75
C ALA A 19 15.68 3.92 -9.92
N ASP A 20 16.75 3.12 -9.99
CA ASP A 20 16.98 2.13 -11.04
C ASP A 20 15.93 1.01 -11.08
N LYS A 21 15.18 0.84 -9.98
CA LYS A 21 14.16 -0.19 -9.81
C LYS A 21 12.75 0.37 -9.95
N SER A 22 12.62 1.70 -10.00
CA SER A 22 11.34 2.38 -10.21
C SER A 22 11.02 2.39 -11.70
N ARG A 23 9.95 1.69 -12.09
CA ARG A 23 9.48 1.68 -13.48
C ARG A 23 8.37 2.73 -13.62
N PRO A 24 8.57 3.82 -14.39
CA PRO A 24 7.52 4.80 -14.61
C PRO A 24 6.38 4.14 -15.40
N ILE A 25 5.16 4.22 -14.85
CA ILE A 25 3.95 3.70 -15.50
C ILE A 25 3.32 4.80 -16.37
N THR A 26 3.19 6.01 -15.81
CA THR A 26 2.54 7.16 -16.44
C THR A 26 3.22 8.46 -16.06
N LEU A 27 3.20 9.43 -16.98
CA LEU A 27 3.56 10.83 -16.74
C LEU A 27 2.32 11.69 -17.00
N ILE A 28 1.88 12.45 -16.00
CA ILE A 28 0.72 13.34 -16.08
C ILE A 28 1.21 14.78 -16.02
N MET A 29 0.86 15.57 -17.02
CA MET A 29 1.18 16.99 -17.06
C MET A 29 0.09 17.77 -16.34
N GLY A 30 0.45 18.48 -15.27
CA GLY A 30 -0.53 19.26 -14.52
C GLY A 30 -0.09 19.54 -13.10
N LYS A 31 -1.00 20.11 -12.32
CA LYS A 31 -0.83 20.24 -10.88
C LYS A 31 -1.28 18.95 -10.20
N GLU A 32 -0.69 18.67 -9.06
CA GLU A 32 -1.14 17.62 -8.15
C GLU A 32 -2.39 18.11 -7.39
N ASP A 33 -3.55 17.99 -8.03
CA ASP A 33 -4.87 18.36 -7.51
C ASP A 33 -5.90 17.24 -7.67
N SER A 34 -7.06 17.41 -7.06
CA SER A 34 -8.12 16.39 -7.01
C SER A 34 -8.71 16.06 -8.38
N GLU A 35 -8.72 17.01 -9.31
CA GLU A 35 -9.24 16.81 -10.66
C GLU A 35 -8.28 15.92 -11.45
N THR A 36 -7.01 16.34 -11.54
CA THR A 36 -5.98 15.63 -12.30
C THR A 36 -5.66 14.26 -11.71
N LEU A 37 -5.54 14.15 -10.38
CA LEU A 37 -5.25 12.89 -9.72
C LEU A 37 -6.47 11.98 -9.61
N GLY A 38 -7.67 12.55 -9.38
CA GLY A 38 -8.87 11.77 -9.11
C GLY A 38 -9.25 10.85 -10.26
N GLU A 39 -9.23 11.37 -11.49
CA GLU A 39 -9.48 10.57 -12.69
C GLU A 39 -8.45 9.45 -12.86
N PHE A 40 -7.18 9.77 -12.64
CA PHE A 40 -6.10 8.78 -12.78
C PHE A 40 -6.15 7.67 -11.71
N ILE A 41 -6.45 8.02 -10.47
CA ILE A 41 -6.53 7.05 -9.36
C ILE A 41 -7.64 6.04 -9.63
N HIS A 42 -8.79 6.49 -10.14
CA HIS A 42 -9.89 5.60 -10.46
C HIS A 42 -9.49 4.55 -11.50
N VAL A 43 -8.84 4.99 -12.59
CA VAL A 43 -8.33 4.08 -13.63
C VAL A 43 -7.33 3.08 -13.05
N ILE A 44 -6.38 3.53 -12.23
CA ILE A 44 -5.38 2.63 -11.64
C ILE A 44 -6.03 1.64 -10.67
N GLN A 45 -7.03 2.04 -9.89
CA GLN A 45 -7.73 1.15 -8.97
C GLN A 45 -8.53 0.07 -9.70
N GLU A 46 -9.19 0.42 -10.81
CA GLU A 46 -9.90 -0.52 -11.66
C GLU A 46 -8.92 -1.56 -12.26
N GLU A 47 -7.81 -1.11 -12.85
CA GLU A 47 -6.78 -1.99 -13.41
C GLU A 47 -6.15 -2.91 -12.36
N ILE A 48 -5.87 -2.39 -11.15
CA ILE A 48 -5.36 -3.21 -10.04
C ILE A 48 -6.37 -4.30 -9.67
N SER A 49 -7.66 -3.96 -9.59
CA SER A 49 -8.72 -4.89 -9.21
C SER A 49 -8.85 -6.01 -10.25
N ASN A 50 -8.86 -5.65 -11.53
CA ASN A 50 -8.91 -6.62 -12.64
C ASN A 50 -7.71 -7.59 -12.59
N ILE A 51 -6.49 -7.07 -12.40
CA ILE A 51 -5.28 -7.91 -12.30
C ILE A 51 -5.32 -8.85 -11.09
N GLN A 52 -5.88 -8.39 -9.97
CA GLN A 52 -6.00 -9.19 -8.75
C GLN A 52 -7.04 -10.31 -8.88
N GLU A 53 -8.15 -10.05 -9.58
CA GLU A 53 -9.22 -11.02 -9.81
C GLU A 53 -8.85 -12.06 -10.88
N ASP A 54 -8.35 -11.61 -12.02
CA ASP A 54 -8.09 -12.47 -13.18
C ASP A 54 -6.73 -13.17 -13.11
N GLY A 55 -5.76 -12.58 -12.38
CA GLY A 55 -4.36 -12.96 -12.45
C GLY A 55 -3.73 -12.63 -13.80
N LEU A 56 -2.52 -13.12 -14.04
CA LEU A 56 -1.79 -12.89 -15.29
C LEU A 56 -1.19 -14.19 -15.83
N CYS A 57 -1.49 -14.53 -17.07
CA CYS A 57 -0.89 -15.67 -17.77
C CYS A 57 0.26 -15.16 -18.65
N ILE A 58 1.48 -15.64 -18.42
CA ILE A 58 2.66 -15.29 -19.22
C ILE A 58 3.35 -16.54 -19.77
N VAL A 59 4.03 -16.38 -20.91
CA VAL A 59 4.87 -17.43 -21.48
C VAL A 59 6.33 -17.08 -21.22
N ILE A 60 7.05 -17.97 -20.53
CA ILE A 60 8.50 -17.86 -20.33
C ILE A 60 9.17 -19.06 -20.99
N GLY A 61 9.87 -18.81 -22.10
CA GLY A 61 10.45 -19.88 -22.91
C GLY A 61 9.36 -20.75 -23.52
N ASP A 62 9.34 -22.03 -23.18
CA ASP A 62 8.36 -23.04 -23.60
C ASP A 62 7.25 -23.28 -22.56
N ARG A 63 7.22 -22.51 -21.47
CA ARG A 63 6.29 -22.72 -20.36
C ARG A 63 5.25 -21.62 -20.27
N VAL A 64 4.02 -22.03 -20.01
CA VAL A 64 2.92 -21.15 -19.63
C VAL A 64 2.87 -21.08 -18.10
N ILE A 65 2.87 -19.86 -17.55
CA ILE A 65 2.88 -19.59 -16.12
C ILE A 65 1.69 -18.69 -15.80
N ASN A 66 0.84 -19.13 -14.88
CA ASN A 66 -0.20 -18.29 -14.30
C ASN A 66 0.33 -17.63 -13.03
N LEU A 67 0.13 -16.33 -12.91
CA LEU A 67 0.60 -15.50 -11.81
C LEU A 67 -0.60 -14.92 -11.08
N GLN A 68 -0.62 -15.06 -9.77
CA GLN A 68 -1.45 -14.23 -8.91
C GLN A 68 -0.63 -13.02 -8.49
N ILE A 69 -1.12 -11.82 -8.76
CA ILE A 69 -0.38 -10.57 -8.53
C ILE A 69 -1.04 -9.78 -7.42
N GLU A 70 -0.29 -9.49 -6.36
CA GLU A 70 -0.72 -8.58 -5.30
C GLU A 70 -0.01 -7.23 -5.46
N ILE A 71 -0.76 -6.18 -5.81
CA ILE A 71 -0.22 -4.82 -5.97
C ILE A 71 -0.42 -4.03 -4.68
N LYS A 72 0.64 -3.31 -4.26
CA LYS A 72 0.63 -2.50 -3.02
C LYS A 72 1.15 -1.09 -3.27
N ILE A 73 0.37 -0.10 -2.87
CA ILE A 73 0.72 1.32 -2.98
C ILE A 73 1.34 1.77 -1.65
N THR A 74 2.66 1.85 -1.52
CA THR A 74 3.30 2.13 -0.22
C THR A 74 3.95 3.50 -0.14
N MET A 75 4.55 3.97 -1.24
CA MET A 75 5.33 5.21 -1.30
C MET A 75 4.53 6.41 -1.78
N THR A 76 3.45 6.72 -1.10
CA THR A 76 2.68 7.94 -1.36
C THR A 76 2.83 8.89 -0.19
N ASP A 77 3.15 10.14 -0.46
CA ASP A 77 3.26 11.16 0.57
C ASP A 77 1.90 11.43 1.22
N GLY A 78 1.92 12.01 2.43
CA GLY A 78 0.70 12.25 3.20
C GLY A 78 -0.28 13.21 2.53
N LYS A 79 0.21 14.20 1.78
CA LYS A 79 -0.64 15.18 1.08
C LYS A 79 -1.38 14.50 -0.07
N THR A 80 -0.67 13.75 -0.92
CA THR A 80 -1.29 12.97 -1.99
C THR A 80 -2.28 11.97 -1.41
N LYS A 81 -1.93 11.20 -0.37
CA LYS A 81 -2.86 10.26 0.30
C LYS A 81 -4.14 10.94 0.75
N THR A 82 -4.02 12.12 1.36
CA THR A 82 -5.14 12.92 1.84
C THR A 82 -6.06 13.37 0.70
N LEU A 83 -5.48 13.74 -0.45
CA LEU A 83 -6.23 14.04 -1.67
C LEU A 83 -6.97 12.81 -2.21
N MET A 84 -6.32 11.64 -2.26
CA MET A 84 -6.93 10.41 -2.78
C MET A 84 -8.14 9.95 -1.97
N ILE A 85 -8.08 10.10 -0.64
CA ILE A 85 -9.13 9.67 0.28
C ILE A 85 -10.17 10.76 0.58
N GLY A 86 -10.06 11.93 -0.06
CA GLY A 86 -10.98 13.05 0.16
C GLY A 86 -10.94 13.65 1.58
N ARG A 87 -9.86 13.43 2.35
CA ARG A 87 -9.73 13.92 3.74
C ARG A 87 -8.96 15.23 3.84
N GLY A 88 -9.10 16.11 2.85
CA GLY A 88 -8.42 17.41 2.79
C GLY A 88 -8.48 18.15 4.14
N GLY A 89 -7.33 18.38 4.77
CA GLY A 89 -7.22 19.07 6.07
C GLY A 89 -7.25 18.16 7.31
N ALA A 90 -7.32 16.84 7.16
CA ALA A 90 -7.21 15.92 8.28
C ALA A 90 -5.82 15.96 8.93
N TYR A 91 -5.79 15.97 10.25
CA TYR A 91 -4.55 15.92 11.04
C TYR A 91 -3.89 14.53 10.95
N CYS A 92 -4.71 13.46 10.94
CA CYS A 92 -4.26 12.08 10.82
C CYS A 92 -4.98 11.38 9.66
N ILE A 93 -4.22 10.64 8.84
CA ILE A 93 -4.74 9.91 7.66
C ILE A 93 -5.29 8.53 8.01
N VAL A 94 -4.94 7.96 9.16
CA VAL A 94 -5.31 6.59 9.58
C VAL A 94 -6.37 6.52 10.68
N ARG A 95 -6.60 7.62 11.41
CA ARG A 95 -7.58 7.72 12.50
C ARG A 95 -8.26 9.08 12.42
N ASP A 96 -9.50 9.15 12.89
CA ASP A 96 -10.14 10.43 13.14
C ASP A 96 -9.59 11.02 14.45
N SER A 97 -8.51 11.80 14.31
CA SER A 97 -7.84 12.48 15.42
C SER A 97 -7.74 13.96 15.12
N SER A 98 -8.02 14.75 16.14
CA SER A 98 -7.79 16.19 16.15
C SER A 98 -6.31 16.50 16.39
N ARG A 99 -5.96 17.78 16.22
CA ARG A 99 -4.62 18.28 16.59
C ARG A 99 -4.40 18.23 18.10
N GLU A 100 -5.45 18.39 18.91
CA GLU A 100 -5.33 18.30 20.36
C GLU A 100 -4.96 16.88 20.81
N ASP A 101 -5.50 15.85 20.16
CA ASP A 101 -5.19 14.44 20.45
C ASP A 101 -3.69 14.12 20.23
N GLY A 102 -3.05 14.81 19.29
CA GLY A 102 -1.60 14.73 19.05
C GLY A 102 -0.74 15.24 20.22
N ASN A 103 -1.32 15.82 21.27
CA ASN A 103 -0.59 16.22 22.48
C ASN A 103 -0.85 15.30 23.68
N ASN A 104 -1.66 14.25 23.51
CA ASN A 104 -1.97 13.32 24.58
C ASN A 104 -0.84 12.30 24.76
N ALA A 105 -0.01 12.48 25.79
CA ALA A 105 1.12 11.59 26.10
C ALA A 105 0.71 10.12 26.29
N GLN A 106 -0.54 9.86 26.71
CA GLN A 106 -1.04 8.50 26.89
C GLN A 106 -1.20 7.78 25.52
N ASP A 107 -1.68 8.48 24.49
CA ASP A 107 -1.83 7.90 23.15
C ASP A 107 -0.47 7.51 22.53
N TYR A 108 0.60 8.27 22.84
CA TYR A 108 1.97 7.90 22.45
C TYR A 108 2.47 6.66 23.19
N SER A 109 2.19 6.56 24.50
CA SER A 109 2.56 5.40 25.32
C SER A 109 1.84 4.13 24.86
N ASP A 110 0.59 4.26 24.43
CA ASP A 110 -0.24 3.15 23.97
C ASP A 110 0.04 2.79 22.49
N GLY A 111 1.00 3.47 21.85
CA GLY A 111 1.45 3.17 20.50
C GLY A 111 0.46 3.60 19.40
N PHE A 112 -0.36 4.61 19.64
CA PHE A 112 -1.43 5.08 18.76
C PHE A 112 -2.35 3.94 18.28
N PRO A 113 -3.30 3.50 19.10
CA PRO A 113 -4.27 2.49 18.67
C PRO A 113 -5.04 3.00 17.44
N MET A 114 -4.91 2.29 16.32
CA MET A 114 -5.66 2.56 15.08
C MET A 114 -7.14 2.24 15.33
N GLN A 115 -7.90 3.19 15.86
CA GLN A 115 -9.33 3.05 16.12
C GLN A 115 -10.13 3.94 15.18
N GLY A 116 -11.10 3.34 14.46
CA GLY A 116 -12.33 4.05 14.12
C GLY A 116 -12.69 4.16 12.64
N ILE A 117 -11.76 4.06 11.70
CA ILE A 117 -12.12 3.93 10.28
C ILE A 117 -11.28 2.82 9.66
N PHE A 118 -11.83 1.61 9.69
CA PHE A 118 -11.40 0.57 8.78
C PHE A 118 -11.84 1.03 7.39
N ILE A 119 -11.00 1.80 6.71
CA ILE A 119 -11.05 1.94 5.25
C ILE A 119 -10.29 0.71 4.76
N PRO A 120 -10.97 -0.37 4.31
CA PRO A 120 -10.29 -1.59 3.87
C PRO A 120 -9.16 -1.29 2.88
N GLU A 121 -9.36 -0.26 2.04
CA GLU A 121 -8.40 0.24 1.08
C GLU A 121 -7.13 0.82 1.74
N LEU A 122 -7.24 1.56 2.86
CA LEU A 122 -6.08 2.05 3.62
C LEU A 122 -5.43 0.95 4.47
N TRP A 123 -6.22 0.01 5.00
CA TRP A 123 -5.72 -1.08 5.84
C TRP A 123 -4.75 -1.97 5.06
N ASN A 124 -5.09 -2.35 3.83
CA ASN A 124 -4.20 -3.10 2.93
C ASN A 124 -2.96 -2.29 2.55
N MET A 125 -3.10 -0.96 2.45
CA MET A 125 -2.03 -0.03 2.12
C MET A 125 -1.03 0.18 3.28
N PHE A 126 -1.48 0.16 4.54
CA PHE A 126 -0.66 0.42 5.73
C PHE A 126 -0.14 -0.84 6.45
N MET A 127 -0.94 -1.91 6.57
CA MET A 127 -0.63 -3.05 7.45
C MET A 127 0.45 -4.00 6.91
N PHE A 128 0.88 -3.87 5.66
CA PHE A 128 1.98 -4.69 5.15
C PHE A 128 3.36 -4.27 5.70
N SER A 129 3.51 -3.01 6.12
CA SER A 129 4.72 -2.53 6.80
C SER A 129 4.94 -3.22 8.15
N ARG A 130 3.86 -3.63 8.83
CA ARG A 130 3.89 -4.30 10.12
C ARG A 130 4.29 -5.78 10.03
N ARG A 131 3.82 -6.53 9.01
CA ARG A 131 4.26 -7.91 8.77
C ARG A 131 5.76 -8.00 8.46
N LYS A 132 6.31 -6.99 7.76
CA LYS A 132 7.77 -6.90 7.53
C LYS A 132 8.52 -6.65 8.84
N TRP A 133 8.05 -5.75 9.69
CA TRP A 133 8.62 -5.48 11.02
C TRP A 133 8.56 -6.69 11.97
N GLU A 134 7.42 -7.40 12.02
CA GLU A 134 7.25 -8.59 12.87
C GLU A 134 8.12 -9.77 12.39
N ASN A 135 8.31 -9.94 11.07
CA ASN A 135 9.23 -10.94 10.52
C ASN A 135 10.71 -10.53 10.67
N THR A 136 11.03 -9.23 10.63
CA THR A 136 12.39 -8.75 10.91
C THR A 136 12.74 -8.92 12.40
N LEU A 137 11.81 -8.64 13.32
CA LEU A 137 12.02 -8.87 14.76
C LEU A 137 12.15 -10.35 15.11
N LYS A 138 11.36 -11.24 14.47
CA LYS A 138 11.47 -12.70 14.66
C LYS A 138 12.75 -13.33 14.11
N ASN A 139 13.45 -12.65 13.19
CA ASN A 139 14.71 -13.11 12.61
C ASN A 139 15.95 -12.40 13.20
N THR A 140 15.74 -11.48 14.15
CA THR A 140 16.83 -10.72 14.82
C THR A 140 16.91 -11.04 16.32
N LEU A 141 16.00 -11.86 16.85
CA LEU A 141 16.01 -12.46 18.19
C LEU A 141 16.08 -13.98 18.05
#